data_AF-A0A151ICS3-F1
#
_entry.id   AF-A0A151ICS3-F1
#
_cell.length_a   1.000
_cell.length_b   1.000
_cell.length_c   1.000
_cell.angle_alpha   90.00
_cell.angle_beta   90.00
_cell.angle_gamma   90.00
#
_symmetry.space_group_name_H-M   'P 1'
#
loop_
_entity.id
_entity.type
_entity.pdbx_description
1 polymer ?
#
loop_
_entity_poly.entity_id
_entity_poly.type
_entity_poly.pdbx_seq_one_letter_code
_entity_poly.pdbx_strand_id
1 'polypeptide(L)'
;MRVKYSKEVMDKALEAVKSGTPINTACKWYKVPRLTLHSKLIHKYKREKTGPNTKLKKENPFVDGQPGRHWYKGFLRRYPMLRKRICENVSLSRALVSEDSVRQWFKHVGDYLKKENLENINGSRIFNIDGTALLLSNK
;
A
#
# COMPACT_ATOMS: atom_id res chain seq x y z
N MET A 1 24.26 -7.42 -8.74
CA MET A 1 23.40 -7.06 -9.89
C MET A 1 22.20 -8.04 -9.89
N ARG A 2 20.94 -7.60 -9.86
CA ARG A 2 19.80 -8.52 -10.00
C ARG A 2 19.71 -8.92 -11.48
N VAL A 3 19.95 -10.19 -11.79
CA VAL A 3 19.76 -10.72 -13.15
C VAL A 3 18.28 -10.58 -13.50
N LYS A 4 17.99 -9.83 -14.57
CA LYS A 4 16.63 -9.72 -15.13
C LYS A 4 16.46 -10.88 -16.11
N TYR A 5 15.47 -11.73 -15.87
CA TYR A 5 15.07 -12.79 -16.79
C TYR A 5 13.98 -12.24 -17.71
N SER A 6 14.01 -12.59 -18.99
CA SER A 6 12.91 -12.23 -19.89
C SER A 6 11.63 -12.93 -19.42
N LYS A 7 10.49 -12.26 -19.63
CA LYS A 7 9.17 -12.79 -19.28
C LYS A 7 8.93 -14.14 -19.95
N GLU A 8 9.33 -14.25 -21.22
CA GLU A 8 9.24 -15.47 -22.02
C GLU A 8 9.99 -16.65 -21.41
N VAL A 9 11.23 -16.44 -20.94
CA VAL A 9 12.04 -17.51 -20.33
C VAL A 9 11.41 -17.98 -19.03
N MET A 10 10.86 -17.06 -18.24
CA MET A 10 10.16 -17.40 -17.00
C MET A 10 8.87 -18.17 -17.25
N ASP A 11 8.09 -17.80 -18.27
CA ASP A 11 6.84 -18.48 -18.60
C ASP A 11 7.11 -19.88 -19.19
N LYS A 12 8.13 -20.05 -20.05
CA LYS A 12 8.58 -21.37 -20.53
C LYS A 12 9.07 -22.28 -19.40
N ALA A 13 9.82 -21.72 -18.45
CA ALA A 13 10.29 -22.48 -17.29
C ALA A 13 9.16 -22.93 -16.37
N LEU A 14 8.12 -22.10 -16.20
CA LEU A 14 6.94 -22.46 -15.43
C LEU A 14 6.10 -23.52 -16.13
N GLU A 15 5.95 -23.43 -17.44
CA GLU A 15 5.21 -24.41 -18.24
C GLU A 15 5.87 -25.78 -18.19
N ALA A 16 7.20 -25.84 -18.32
CA ALA A 16 7.95 -27.10 -18.21
C ALA A 16 7.77 -27.77 -16.83
N VAL A 17 7.71 -26.98 -15.75
CA VAL A 17 7.46 -27.52 -14.40
C VAL A 17 6.03 -28.03 -14.27
N LYS A 18 5.05 -27.32 -14.85
CA LYS A 18 3.64 -27.76 -14.87
C LYS A 18 3.44 -29.03 -15.70
N SER A 19 4.19 -29.19 -16.78
CA SER A 19 4.17 -30.39 -17.63
C SER A 19 4.87 -31.61 -16.99
N GLY A 20 5.30 -31.52 -15.72
CA GLY A 20 5.87 -32.63 -14.96
C GLY A 20 7.40 -32.62 -14.85
N THR A 21 8.11 -31.61 -15.39
CA THR A 21 9.57 -31.54 -15.27
C THR A 21 9.97 -31.17 -13.84
N PRO A 22 10.95 -31.86 -13.22
CA PRO A 22 11.46 -31.46 -11.91
C PRO A 22 12.02 -30.02 -11.91
N ILE A 23 11.71 -29.25 -10.87
CA ILE A 23 12.09 -27.82 -10.75
C ILE A 23 13.58 -27.60 -11.01
N ASN A 24 14.46 -28.45 -10.49
CA ASN A 24 15.91 -28.31 -10.67
C ASN A 24 16.34 -28.48 -12.14
N THR A 25 15.66 -29.35 -12.88
CA THR A 25 15.91 -29.60 -14.30
C THR A 25 15.51 -28.38 -15.12
N ALA A 26 14.31 -27.84 -14.87
CA ALA A 26 13.87 -26.58 -15.47
C ALA A 26 14.80 -25.40 -15.12
N CYS A 27 15.29 -25.31 -13.88
CA CYS A 27 16.24 -24.28 -13.47
C CYS A 27 17.56 -24.32 -14.27
N LYS A 28 18.08 -25.53 -14.52
CA LYS A 28 19.30 -25.73 -15.32
C LYS A 28 19.08 -25.35 -16.78
N TRP A 29 17.97 -25.79 -17.39
CA TRP A 29 17.66 -25.53 -18.79
C TRP A 29 17.45 -24.04 -19.09
N TYR A 30 16.68 -23.36 -18.24
CA TYR A 30 16.31 -21.96 -18.44
C TYR A 30 17.25 -20.97 -17.72
N LYS A 31 18.29 -21.47 -17.04
CA LYS A 31 19.24 -20.68 -16.24
C LYS A 31 18.56 -19.74 -15.23
N VAL A 32 17.46 -20.21 -14.64
CA VAL A 32 16.69 -19.48 -13.62
C VAL A 32 17.01 -20.07 -12.23
N PRO A 33 17.32 -19.25 -11.21
CA PRO A 33 17.53 -19.72 -9.85
C PRO A 33 16.30 -20.43 -9.29
N ARG A 34 16.51 -21.55 -8.59
CA ARG A 34 15.46 -22.35 -7.95
C ARG A 34 14.48 -21.52 -7.14
N LEU A 35 15.00 -20.59 -6.33
CA LEU A 35 14.18 -19.74 -5.48
C LEU A 35 13.25 -18.82 -6.29
N THR A 36 13.73 -18.32 -7.43
CA THR A 36 12.97 -17.46 -8.34
C THR A 36 11.86 -18.25 -9.02
N LEU A 37 12.17 -19.45 -9.55
CA LEU A 37 11.17 -20.29 -10.21
C LEU A 37 10.11 -20.78 -9.22
N HIS A 38 10.54 -21.26 -8.05
CA HIS A 38 9.65 -21.71 -6.98
C HIS A 38 8.73 -20.58 -6.49
N SER A 39 9.26 -19.38 -6.22
CA SER A 39 8.46 -18.23 -5.77
C SER A 39 7.36 -17.82 -6.77
N LYS A 40 7.60 -18.04 -8.07
CA LYS A 40 6.62 -17.75 -9.13
C LYS A 40 5.61 -18.87 -9.30
N LEU A 41 6.02 -20.12 -9.08
CA LEU A 41 5.12 -21.29 -9.06
C LEU A 41 4.09 -21.20 -7.93
N ILE A 42 4.53 -20.83 -6.71
CA ILE A 42 3.64 -20.70 -5.54
C ILE A 42 2.85 -19.38 -5.52
N HIS A 43 2.92 -18.57 -6.60
CA HIS A 43 2.25 -17.28 -6.68
C HIS A 43 2.47 -16.34 -5.47
N LYS A 44 3.67 -16.39 -4.83
CA LYS A 44 3.96 -15.67 -3.57
C LYS A 44 3.72 -14.15 -3.65
N TYR A 45 3.84 -13.58 -4.85
CA TYR A 45 3.67 -12.15 -5.10
C TYR A 45 2.86 -11.93 -6.39
N LYS A 46 1.98 -10.92 -6.40
CA LYS A 46 1.27 -10.48 -7.61
C LYS A 46 2.28 -10.06 -8.69
N ARG A 47 1.99 -10.43 -9.95
CA ARG A 47 2.86 -10.09 -11.11
C ARG A 47 2.69 -8.63 -11.54
N GLU A 48 1.52 -8.07 -11.29
CA GLU A 48 1.16 -6.70 -11.66
C GLU A 48 1.67 -5.68 -10.65
N LYS A 49 2.02 -4.49 -11.14
CA LYS A 49 2.36 -3.36 -10.29
C LYS A 49 1.12 -2.96 -9.49
N THR A 50 1.24 -2.95 -8.18
CA THR A 50 0.19 -2.44 -7.30
C THR A 50 0.33 -0.93 -7.19
N GLY A 51 -0.75 -0.19 -7.48
CA GLY A 51 -0.83 1.27 -7.33
C GLY A 51 -1.14 2.03 -8.62
N PRO A 52 -1.62 3.27 -8.53
CA PRO A 52 -1.93 4.10 -9.69
C PRO A 52 -0.68 4.41 -10.51
N ASN A 53 -0.85 4.50 -11.83
CA ASN A 53 0.22 4.94 -12.71
C ASN A 53 0.68 6.36 -12.33
N THR A 54 1.99 6.60 -12.46
CA THR A 54 2.58 7.90 -12.15
C THR A 54 2.06 8.96 -13.14
N LYS A 55 1.48 10.06 -12.65
CA LYS A 55 0.94 11.16 -13.47
C LYS A 55 2.03 11.99 -14.19
N LEU A 56 3.28 11.87 -13.74
CA LEU A 56 4.41 12.49 -14.41
C LEU A 56 4.72 11.70 -15.68
N LYS A 57 4.75 12.36 -16.85
CA LYS A 57 5.13 11.76 -18.15
C LYS A 57 6.59 11.26 -18.21
N LYS A 58 7.33 11.35 -17.10
CA LYS A 58 8.71 10.89 -16.98
C LYS A 58 8.70 9.46 -16.48
N GLU A 59 9.47 8.60 -17.14
CA GLU A 59 9.66 7.24 -16.67
C GLU A 59 10.22 7.24 -15.24
N ASN A 60 9.61 6.41 -14.40
CA ASN A 60 10.07 6.25 -13.03
C ASN A 60 11.42 5.51 -13.05
N PRO A 61 12.51 6.09 -12.49
CA PRO A 61 13.84 5.47 -12.52
C PRO A 61 13.95 4.24 -11.62
N PHE A 62 12.93 3.97 -10.80
CA PHE A 62 12.91 2.85 -9.87
C PHE A 62 12.32 1.59 -10.50
N VAL A 63 12.93 0.45 -10.17
CA VAL A 63 12.41 -0.87 -10.50
C VAL A 63 11.00 -1.00 -9.91
N ASP A 64 10.05 -1.44 -10.74
CA ASP A 64 8.62 -1.59 -10.39
C ASP A 64 7.93 -0.29 -9.90
N GLY A 65 8.53 0.87 -10.19
CA GLY A 65 8.02 2.16 -9.77
C GLY A 65 8.23 2.47 -8.28
N GLN A 66 8.99 1.65 -7.55
CA GLN A 66 9.16 1.79 -6.11
C GLN A 66 10.64 1.93 -5.71
N PRO A 67 11.00 2.94 -4.89
CA PRO A 67 12.35 3.07 -4.41
C PRO A 67 12.75 1.87 -3.54
N GLY A 68 13.90 1.27 -3.85
CA GLY A 68 14.42 0.17 -3.07
C GLY A 68 14.84 0.57 -1.65
N ARG A 69 14.98 -0.42 -0.75
CA ARG A 69 15.39 -0.23 0.65
C ARG A 69 16.62 0.67 0.82
N HIS A 70 17.66 0.47 0.00
CA HIS A 70 18.90 1.26 0.09
C HIS A 70 18.68 2.72 -0.33
N TRP A 71 17.88 2.96 -1.36
CA TRP A 71 17.52 4.30 -1.78
C TRP A 71 16.78 5.03 -0.65
N TYR A 72 15.78 4.38 -0.04
CA TYR A 72 15.00 4.96 1.06
C TYR A 72 15.86 5.32 2.27
N LYS A 73 16.77 4.42 2.67
CA LYS A 73 17.75 4.71 3.73
C LYS A 73 18.65 5.90 3.39
N GLY A 74 19.18 5.95 2.17
CA GLY A 74 20.01 7.05 1.71
C GLY A 74 19.24 8.38 1.66
N PHE A 75 17.98 8.34 1.26
CA PHE A 75 17.08 9.50 1.26
C PHE A 75 16.90 10.06 2.68
N LEU A 76 16.53 9.23 3.66
CA LEU A 76 16.38 9.70 5.05
C LEU A 76 17.68 10.25 5.63
N ARG A 77 18.84 9.68 5.27
CA ARG A 77 20.15 10.20 5.70
C ARG A 77 20.46 11.60 5.13
N ARG A 78 20.04 11.88 3.89
CA ARG A 78 20.20 13.21 3.27
C ARG A 78 19.24 14.24 3.82
N TYR A 79 18.10 13.81 4.37
CA TYR A 79 17.04 14.67 4.87
C TYR A 79 16.70 14.35 6.33
N PRO A 80 17.61 14.66 7.29
CA PRO A 80 17.44 14.31 8.71
C PRO A 80 16.26 15.02 9.39
N MET A 81 15.78 16.13 8.82
CA MET A 81 14.54 16.80 9.26
C MET A 81 13.28 15.96 9.03
N LEU A 82 13.32 14.96 8.15
CA LEU A 82 12.21 14.07 7.91
C LEU A 82 12.15 13.00 9.00
N ARG A 83 11.04 12.96 9.73
CA ARG A 83 10.74 11.90 10.68
C ARG A 83 9.93 10.80 10.02
N LYS A 84 10.24 9.54 10.35
CA LYS A 84 9.37 8.42 10.01
C LYS A 84 8.11 8.55 10.85
N ARG A 85 6.95 8.68 10.21
CA ARG A 85 5.67 8.48 10.89
C ARG A 85 5.38 6.99 10.92
N ILE A 86 5.01 6.48 12.09
CA ILE A 86 4.36 5.18 12.19
C ILE A 86 2.95 5.42 11.68
N CYS A 87 2.54 4.72 10.63
CA CYS A 87 1.15 4.76 10.21
C CYS A 87 0.32 4.10 11.31
N GLU A 88 -0.70 4.80 11.80
CA GLU A 88 -1.70 4.17 12.65
C GLU A 88 -2.47 3.14 11.84
N ASN A 89 -2.79 2.00 12.47
CA ASN A 89 -3.67 1.01 11.85
C ASN A 89 -5.04 1.65 11.67
N VAL A 90 -5.46 1.79 10.42
CA VAL A 90 -6.80 2.26 10.09
C VAL A 90 -7.79 1.16 10.43
N SER A 91 -8.78 1.45 11.27
CA SER A 91 -9.87 0.49 11.55
C SER A 91 -10.63 0.15 10.26
N LEU A 92 -11.21 -1.06 10.19
CA LEU A 92 -12.03 -1.45 9.04
C LEU A 92 -13.15 -0.42 8.79
N SER A 93 -13.79 0.07 9.86
CA SER A 93 -14.82 1.11 9.79
C SER A 93 -14.31 2.38 9.12
N ARG A 94 -13.09 2.84 9.45
CA ARG A 94 -12.48 4.03 8.85
C ARG A 94 -12.07 3.80 7.39
N ALA A 95 -11.67 2.59 7.04
CA ALA A 95 -11.31 2.22 5.66
C ALA A 95 -12.54 2.12 4.73
N LEU A 96 -13.71 1.79 5.28
CA LEU A 96 -14.97 1.66 4.53
C LEU A 96 -15.69 3.01 4.30
N VAL A 97 -15.21 4.11 4.90
CA VAL A 97 -15.79 5.44 4.69
C VAL A 97 -15.59 5.87 3.24
N SER A 98 -16.68 6.14 2.52
CA SER A 98 -16.66 6.68 1.16
C SER A 98 -16.76 8.21 1.19
N GLU A 99 -16.38 8.86 0.09
CA GLU A 99 -16.59 10.30 -0.07
C GLU A 99 -18.07 10.65 0.06
N ASP A 100 -18.95 9.86 -0.57
CA ASP A 100 -20.39 10.08 -0.55
C ASP A 100 -20.97 10.03 0.86
N SER A 101 -20.52 9.08 1.70
CA SER A 101 -21.03 8.98 3.07
C SER A 101 -20.61 10.18 3.93
N VAL A 102 -19.40 10.70 3.72
CA VAL A 102 -18.93 11.94 4.38
C VAL A 102 -19.77 13.13 3.91
N ARG A 103 -20.00 13.28 2.61
CA ARG A 103 -20.81 14.38 2.06
C ARG A 103 -22.24 14.33 2.56
N GLN A 104 -22.85 13.15 2.61
CA GLN A 104 -24.20 12.95 3.14
C GLN A 104 -24.27 13.31 4.63
N TRP A 105 -23.27 12.91 5.42
CA TRP A 105 -23.20 13.29 6.84
C TRP A 105 -23.18 14.81 7.01
N PHE A 106 -22.29 15.53 6.31
CA PHE A 106 -22.24 16.99 6.37
C PHE A 106 -23.53 17.66 5.91
N LYS A 107 -24.18 17.12 4.86
CA LYS A 107 -25.48 17.61 4.39
C LYS A 107 -26.54 17.47 5.48
N HIS A 108 -26.65 16.30 6.10
CA HIS A 108 -27.65 16.06 7.16
C HIS A 108 -27.42 16.95 8.38
N VAL A 109 -26.17 17.12 8.81
CA VAL A 109 -25.83 18.03 9.91
C VAL A 109 -26.17 19.48 9.54
N GLY A 110 -25.84 19.92 8.32
CA GLY A 110 -26.19 21.26 7.84
C GLY A 110 -27.70 21.51 7.75
N ASP A 111 -28.46 20.55 7.23
CA ASP A 111 -29.92 20.60 7.14
C ASP A 111 -30.56 20.68 8.54
N TYR A 112 -30.02 19.96 9.52
CA TYR A 112 -30.44 20.03 10.91
C TYR A 112 -30.14 21.40 11.54
N LEU A 113 -28.93 21.91 11.38
CA LEU A 113 -28.54 23.23 11.92
C LEU A 113 -29.40 24.35 11.32
N LYS A 114 -29.74 24.27 10.02
CA LYS A 114 -30.68 25.19 9.37
C LYS A 114 -32.07 25.14 10.01
N LYS A 115 -32.61 23.94 10.18
CA LYS A 115 -33.94 23.73 10.76
C LYS A 115 -34.05 24.32 12.16
N GLU A 116 -33.02 24.15 12.99
CA GLU A 116 -33.00 24.64 14.36
C GLU A 116 -32.53 26.10 14.49
N ASN A 117 -32.27 26.80 13.37
CA ASN A 117 -31.75 28.16 13.31
C ASN A 117 -30.40 28.35 14.05
N LEU A 118 -29.50 27.39 13.87
CA LEU A 118 -28.22 27.25 14.56
C LEU A 118 -27.00 27.49 13.64
N GLU A 119 -27.19 28.02 12.44
CA GLU A 119 -26.08 28.24 11.49
C GLU A 119 -25.06 29.29 11.98
N ASN A 120 -25.50 30.26 12.77
CA ASN A 120 -24.67 31.36 13.29
C ASN A 120 -24.46 31.26 14.82
N ILE A 121 -24.14 30.06 15.33
CA ILE A 121 -23.75 29.89 16.73
C ILE A 121 -22.37 30.53 16.97
N ASN A 122 -22.24 31.29 18.06
CA ASN A 122 -20.94 31.76 18.53
C ASN A 122 -20.06 30.56 18.94
N GLY A 123 -18.80 30.54 18.49
CA GLY A 123 -17.85 29.47 18.82
C GLY A 123 -17.68 29.21 20.32
N SER A 124 -17.93 30.18 21.19
CA SER A 124 -17.91 30.02 22.65
C SER A 124 -18.98 29.06 23.19
N ARG A 125 -19.97 28.68 22.37
CA ARG A 125 -21.03 27.72 22.69
C ARG A 125 -20.80 26.34 22.07
N ILE A 126 -19.70 26.17 21.33
CA ILE A 126 -19.32 24.90 20.70
C ILE A 126 -18.30 24.21 21.59
N PHE A 127 -18.71 23.10 22.20
CA PHE A 127 -17.85 22.29 23.05
C PHE A 127 -17.51 20.99 22.32
N ASN A 128 -16.22 20.69 22.19
CA ASN A 128 -15.76 19.39 21.70
C ASN A 128 -15.45 18.49 22.90
N ILE A 129 -15.79 17.19 22.80
CA ILE A 129 -15.44 16.19 23.80
C ILE A 129 -14.84 14.98 23.09
N ASP A 130 -13.71 14.49 23.58
CA ASP A 130 -13.17 13.19 23.19
C ASP A 130 -12.91 12.34 24.44
N GLY A 131 -12.95 11.03 24.26
CA GLY A 131 -12.68 10.07 25.32
C GLY A 131 -11.29 9.47 25.13
N THR A 132 -10.42 9.64 26.13
CA THR A 132 -9.15 8.91 26.19
C THR A 132 -9.29 7.73 27.14
N ALA A 133 -9.20 6.51 26.62
CA ALA A 133 -9.17 5.31 27.45
C ALA A 133 -7.75 5.10 28.00
N LEU A 134 -7.60 5.17 29.32
CA LEU A 134 -6.37 4.83 30.02
C LEU A 134 -6.49 3.42 30.60
N LEU A 135 -5.69 2.47 30.10
CA LEU A 135 -5.53 1.19 30.78
C LEU A 135 -4.57 1.36 31.95
N LEU A 136 -5.07 1.17 33.17
CA LEU A 136 -4.29 1.29 34.41
C LEU A 136 -3.59 -0.01 34.84
N SER A 137 -3.66 -1.07 34.02
CA SER A 137 -2.96 -2.33 34.29
C SER A 137 -2.11 -2.76 33.10
N ASN A 138 -0.90 -3.21 33.43
CA ASN A 138 0.03 -3.82 32.49
C ASN A 138 -0.30 -5.33 32.42
N LYS A 139 -0.52 -5.87 31.22
CA LYS A 139 -0.48 -7.32 30.98
C LYS A 139 0.86 -7.68 30.36
#